data_AF-A0A953GUY4-F1
#
_entry.id   AF-A0A953GUY4-F1
#
_cell.length_a   1.000
_cell.length_b   1.000
_cell.length_c   1.000
_cell.angle_alpha   90.00
_cell.angle_beta   90.00
_cell.angle_gamma   90.00
#
_symmetry.space_group_name_H-M   'P 1'
#
loop_
_entity.id
_entity.type
_entity.pdbx_description
1 polymer ?
#
loop_
_entity_poly.entity_id
_entity_poly.type
_entity_poly.pdbx_seq_one_letter_code
_entity_poly.pdbx_strand_id
1 'polypeptide(L)'
;MKNLIRTLYDQYKSHHEINKSFLEWVGIIGFFAWPGFYLLRRTGALPPLFDDFELRMIASFLCLLVGLRRWWPVKLKPFYIAYSYFTVLYCTSFLLPFTVLMNQGSTPAIVNMIMGVVLVNLLTDWRNTIVMLLLGYGLSLAIFLGISPNLKIPNEFLIWLPGCILIILGGSLSQFGQRKAELERLRQAYSSLAGSIAHEMRNPLGQIKYSLDSIEHTLPSPRSRGGDQPLSAP
;
A
#
# COMPACT_ATOMS: atom_id res chain seq x y z
N MET A 1 6.30 -20.84 0.54
CA MET A 1 6.05 -19.92 -0.59
C MET A 1 4.60 -19.43 -0.69
N LYS A 2 3.57 -20.30 -0.71
CA LYS A 2 2.16 -19.88 -0.86
C LYS A 2 1.68 -18.84 0.15
N ASN A 3 2.11 -18.94 1.42
CA ASN A 3 1.71 -17.99 2.46
C ASN A 3 2.30 -16.59 2.23
N LEU A 4 3.55 -16.50 1.74
CA LEU A 4 4.21 -15.22 1.50
C LEU A 4 3.56 -14.45 0.35
N ILE A 5 3.21 -15.14 -0.74
CA ILE A 5 2.50 -14.55 -1.88
C ILE A 5 1.12 -14.03 -1.46
N ARG A 6 0.38 -14.79 -0.65
CA ARG A 6 -0.90 -14.34 -0.08
C ARG A 6 -0.71 -13.09 0.77
N THR A 7 0.28 -13.07 1.67
CA THR A 7 0.55 -11.88 2.49
C THR A 7 0.89 -10.65 1.66
N LEU A 8 1.69 -10.78 0.60
CA LEU A 8 2.02 -9.65 -0.29
C LEU A 8 0.80 -9.12 -1.04
N TYR A 9 -0.05 -10.03 -1.53
CA TYR A 9 -1.29 -9.68 -2.21
C TYR A 9 -2.29 -9.01 -1.26
N ASP A 10 -2.47 -9.55 -0.05
CA ASP A 10 -3.38 -9.00 0.96
C ASP A 10 -2.93 -7.59 1.40
N GLN A 11 -1.61 -7.38 1.54
CA GLN A 11 -1.02 -6.07 1.82
C GLN A 11 -1.19 -5.08 0.67
N TYR A 12 -0.99 -5.53 -0.58
CA TYR A 12 -1.22 -4.67 -1.75
C TYR A 12 -2.70 -4.25 -1.84
N LYS A 13 -3.60 -5.21 -1.59
CA LYS A 13 -5.04 -5.01 -1.61
C LYS A 13 -5.46 -4.00 -0.53
N SER A 14 -5.01 -4.16 0.71
CA SER A 14 -5.37 -3.25 1.80
C SER A 14 -4.88 -1.82 1.54
N HIS A 15 -3.68 -1.65 0.98
CA HIS A 15 -3.15 -0.33 0.60
C HIS A 15 -4.08 0.40 -0.39
N HIS A 16 -4.60 -0.32 -1.38
CA HIS A 16 -5.45 0.26 -2.44
C HIS A 16 -6.93 0.32 -2.08
N GLU A 17 -7.36 -0.35 -1.00
CA GLU A 17 -8.70 -0.22 -0.46
C GLU A 17 -8.90 1.13 0.26
N ILE A 18 -7.83 1.66 0.87
CA ILE A 18 -7.83 2.99 1.50
C ILE A 18 -7.87 4.08 0.43
N ASN A 19 -7.08 3.94 -0.65
CA ASN A 19 -6.94 4.95 -1.71
C ASN A 19 -7.43 4.46 -3.08
N LYS A 20 -8.71 4.08 -3.18
CA LYS A 20 -9.29 3.46 -4.38
C LYS A 20 -9.14 4.30 -5.65
N SER A 21 -9.25 5.62 -5.55
CA SER A 21 -9.17 6.54 -6.69
C SER A 21 -7.74 6.79 -7.17
N PHE A 22 -6.74 6.58 -6.31
CA PHE A 22 -5.35 6.89 -6.64
C PHE A 22 -4.84 6.03 -7.81
N LEU A 23 -5.14 4.73 -7.79
CA LEU A 23 -4.74 3.82 -8.86
C LEU A 23 -5.43 4.14 -10.21
N GLU A 24 -6.68 4.59 -10.16
CA GLU A 24 -7.44 4.99 -11.35
C GLU A 24 -6.77 6.20 -12.02
N TRP A 25 -6.44 7.22 -11.23
CA TRP A 25 -5.74 8.41 -11.70
C TRP A 25 -4.36 8.10 -12.29
N VAL A 26 -3.59 7.24 -11.63
CA VAL A 26 -2.28 6.83 -12.16
C VAL A 26 -2.43 6.05 -13.46
N GLY A 27 -3.48 5.23 -13.60
CA GLY A 27 -3.79 4.55 -14.87
C GLY A 27 -4.09 5.55 -16.00
N ILE A 28 -4.91 6.56 -15.74
CA ILE A 28 -5.25 7.60 -16.73
C ILE A 28 -4.02 8.43 -17.10
N ILE A 29 -3.24 8.88 -16.11
CA ILE A 29 -2.00 9.63 -16.36
C ILE A 29 -1.01 8.77 -17.15
N GLY A 30 -0.85 7.49 -16.77
CA GLY A 30 0.02 6.55 -17.46
C GLY A 30 -0.36 6.34 -18.92
N PHE A 31 -1.66 6.25 -19.23
CA PHE A 31 -2.17 6.11 -20.59
C PHE A 31 -1.67 7.23 -21.51
N PHE A 32 -1.70 8.48 -21.04
CA PHE A 32 -1.22 9.64 -21.80
C PHE A 32 0.31 9.83 -21.72
N ALA A 33 0.91 9.52 -20.56
CA ALA A 33 2.33 9.69 -20.33
C ALA A 33 3.18 8.81 -21.26
N TRP A 34 2.81 7.54 -21.47
CA TRP A 34 3.60 6.62 -22.30
C TRP A 34 3.74 7.08 -23.76
N PRO A 35 2.65 7.40 -24.49
CA PRO A 35 2.75 8.00 -25.82
C PRO A 35 3.38 9.39 -25.80
N GLY A 36 3.07 10.21 -24.79
CA GLY A 36 3.61 11.57 -24.65
C GLY A 36 5.14 11.57 -24.54
N PHE A 37 5.71 10.73 -23.68
CA PHE A 37 7.16 10.56 -23.56
C PHE A 37 7.80 9.97 -24.81
N TYR A 38 7.07 9.17 -25.60
CA TYR A 38 7.58 8.67 -26.87
C TYR A 38 7.66 9.79 -27.91
N LEU A 39 6.57 10.56 -28.05
CA LEU A 39 6.52 11.70 -28.96
C LEU A 39 7.55 12.76 -28.61
N LEU A 40 7.69 13.12 -27.32
CA LEU A 40 8.69 14.08 -26.85
C LEU A 40 10.11 13.65 -27.23
N ARG A 41 10.41 12.35 -27.09
CA ARG A 41 11.70 11.78 -27.49
C ARG A 41 11.88 11.81 -29.00
N ARG A 42 10.84 11.50 -29.77
CA ARG A 42 10.88 11.49 -31.24
C ARG A 42 11.03 12.90 -31.83
N THR A 43 10.44 13.91 -31.21
CA THR A 43 10.56 15.31 -31.63
C THR A 43 11.84 15.99 -31.13
N GLY A 44 12.51 15.41 -30.14
CA GLY A 44 13.78 15.92 -29.63
C GLY A 44 14.95 15.62 -30.58
N ALA A 45 15.97 16.47 -30.58
CA ALA A 45 17.21 16.30 -31.35
C ALA A 45 18.15 15.21 -30.76
N LEU A 46 17.57 14.17 -30.14
CA LEU A 46 18.32 13.06 -29.56
C LEU A 46 18.63 12.04 -30.66
N PRO A 47 19.81 11.40 -30.64
CA PRO A 47 20.17 10.39 -31.63
C PRO A 47 19.14 9.24 -31.65
N PRO A 48 19.00 8.53 -32.79
CA PRO A 48 18.10 7.39 -32.88
C PRO A 48 18.55 6.30 -31.91
N LEU A 49 17.73 6.08 -30.88
CA LEU A 49 17.89 5.05 -29.86
C LEU A 49 16.90 3.90 -30.15
N PHE A 50 16.99 2.80 -29.41
CA PHE A 50 16.09 1.64 -29.56
C PHE A 50 14.61 2.05 -29.60
N ASP A 51 13.88 1.59 -30.61
CA ASP A 51 12.48 1.95 -30.81
C ASP A 51 11.58 1.11 -29.89
N ASP A 52 11.22 1.69 -28.75
CA ASP A 52 10.37 1.09 -27.73
C ASP A 52 8.87 1.39 -27.93
N PHE A 53 8.45 1.75 -29.15
CA PHE A 53 7.07 2.10 -29.46
C PHE A 53 6.06 1.01 -29.08
N GLU A 54 6.30 -0.23 -29.52
CA GLU A 54 5.37 -1.34 -29.28
C GLU A 54 5.19 -1.62 -27.78
N LEU A 55 6.31 -1.64 -27.05
CA LEU A 55 6.32 -1.84 -25.59
C LEU A 55 5.55 -0.73 -24.86
N ARG A 56 5.70 0.52 -25.29
CA ARG A 56 4.98 1.66 -24.72
C ARG A 56 3.50 1.66 -25.07
N MET A 57 3.11 1.19 -26.25
CA MET A 57 1.71 1.04 -26.62
C MET A 57 1.02 -0.05 -25.79
N ILE A 58 1.72 -1.17 -25.54
CA ILE A 58 1.25 -2.20 -24.61
C ILE A 58 1.12 -1.61 -23.20
N ALA A 59 2.12 -0.87 -22.71
CA ALA A 59 2.07 -0.21 -21.40
C ALA A 59 0.92 0.79 -21.27
N SER A 60 0.70 1.61 -22.31
CA SER A 60 -0.40 2.57 -22.39
C SER A 60 -1.75 1.86 -22.32
N PHE A 61 -1.95 0.79 -23.10
CA PHE A 61 -3.16 -0.01 -23.07
C PHE A 61 -3.38 -0.68 -21.70
N LEU A 62 -2.33 -1.21 -21.08
CA LEU A 62 -2.41 -1.79 -19.75
C LEU A 62 -2.85 -0.74 -18.71
N CYS A 63 -2.24 0.46 -18.75
CA CYS A 63 -2.60 1.61 -17.91
C CYS A 63 -4.04 2.09 -18.14
N LEU A 64 -4.52 2.10 -19.38
CA LEU A 64 -5.90 2.45 -19.72
C LEU A 64 -6.89 1.51 -19.00
N LEU A 65 -6.65 0.20 -19.08
CA LEU A 65 -7.51 -0.79 -18.42
C LEU A 65 -7.50 -0.66 -16.89
N VAL A 66 -6.39 -0.23 -16.29
CA VAL A 66 -6.35 0.14 -14.85
C VAL A 66 -7.19 1.40 -14.59
N GLY A 67 -7.06 2.43 -15.43
CA GLY A 67 -7.84 3.67 -15.32
C GLY A 67 -9.35 3.46 -15.47
N LEU A 68 -9.76 2.47 -16.28
CA LEU A 68 -11.16 2.14 -16.53
C LEU A 68 -11.82 1.26 -15.44
N ARG A 69 -11.28 1.24 -14.21
CA ARG A 69 -11.79 0.40 -13.10
C ARG A 69 -13.32 0.42 -12.95
N ARG A 70 -13.95 1.59 -13.09
CA ARG A 70 -15.40 1.77 -12.97
C ARG A 70 -16.20 0.96 -13.99
N TRP A 71 -15.63 0.68 -15.16
CA TRP A 71 -16.27 -0.03 -16.27
C TRP A 71 -15.91 -1.51 -16.34
N TRP A 72 -15.18 -2.05 -15.34
CA TRP A 72 -14.87 -3.47 -15.31
C TRP A 72 -16.12 -4.34 -15.12
N PRO A 73 -16.29 -5.41 -15.91
CA PRO A 73 -17.43 -6.30 -15.79
C PRO A 73 -17.39 -7.02 -14.43
N VAL A 74 -18.57 -7.29 -13.86
CA VAL A 74 -18.72 -7.83 -12.49
C VAL A 74 -17.90 -9.11 -12.27
N LYS A 75 -17.75 -9.95 -13.31
CA LYS A 75 -16.97 -11.19 -13.27
C LYS A 75 -15.45 -10.98 -13.16
N LEU A 76 -14.91 -9.86 -13.67
CA LEU A 76 -13.46 -9.58 -13.68
C LEU A 76 -13.02 -8.68 -12.52
N LYS A 77 -13.94 -8.03 -11.80
CA LYS A 77 -13.62 -7.23 -10.61
C LYS A 77 -12.69 -7.90 -9.59
N PRO A 78 -12.79 -9.20 -9.25
CA PRO A 78 -11.84 -9.81 -8.31
C PRO A 78 -10.41 -9.90 -8.85
N PHE A 79 -10.22 -9.93 -10.18
CA PHE A 79 -8.90 -9.97 -10.82
C PHE A 79 -8.26 -8.59 -10.99
N TYR A 80 -9.02 -7.51 -10.79
CA TYR A 80 -8.54 -6.13 -10.98
C TYR A 80 -7.24 -5.84 -10.20
N ILE A 81 -7.17 -6.26 -8.94
CA ILE A 81 -6.01 -6.00 -8.08
C ILE A 81 -4.77 -6.78 -8.55
N ALA A 82 -4.94 -8.01 -9.00
CA ALA A 82 -3.86 -8.79 -9.59
C ALA A 82 -3.39 -8.18 -10.92
N TYR A 83 -4.32 -7.70 -11.72
CA TYR A 83 -4.05 -7.03 -12.99
C TYR A 83 -3.31 -5.70 -12.79
N SER A 84 -3.70 -4.89 -11.80
CA SER A 84 -3.02 -3.64 -11.49
C SER A 84 -1.62 -3.88 -10.96
N TYR A 85 -1.42 -4.91 -10.12
CA TYR A 85 -0.11 -5.33 -9.66
C TYR A 85 0.82 -5.66 -10.83
N PHE A 86 0.32 -6.44 -11.80
CA PHE A 86 1.07 -6.78 -13.02
C PHE A 86 1.36 -5.54 -13.86
N THR A 87 0.38 -4.66 -14.03
CA THR A 87 0.53 -3.42 -14.82
C THR A 87 1.60 -2.51 -14.22
N VAL A 88 1.59 -2.30 -12.90
CA VAL A 88 2.63 -1.50 -12.23
C VAL A 88 3.99 -2.17 -12.42
N LEU A 89 4.12 -3.47 -12.12
CA LEU A 89 5.37 -4.21 -12.30
C LEU A 89 5.92 -4.09 -13.73
N TYR A 90 5.08 -4.29 -14.74
CA TYR A 90 5.47 -4.20 -16.15
C TYR A 90 5.91 -2.78 -16.53
N CYS A 91 5.06 -1.78 -16.24
CA CYS A 91 5.27 -0.41 -16.70
C CYS A 91 6.47 0.25 -16.02
N THR A 92 6.62 0.11 -14.70
CA THR A 92 7.63 0.86 -13.95
C THR A 92 8.87 0.03 -13.64
N SER A 93 8.70 -1.20 -13.16
CA SER A 93 9.82 -2.02 -12.68
C SER A 93 10.50 -2.81 -13.79
N PHE A 94 9.84 -3.08 -14.91
CA PHE A 94 10.41 -3.83 -16.02
C PHE A 94 10.76 -2.95 -17.23
N LEU A 95 9.79 -2.21 -17.78
CA LEU A 95 9.99 -1.50 -19.06
C LEU A 95 11.04 -0.40 -18.95
N LEU A 96 11.01 0.38 -17.86
CA LEU A 96 11.94 1.50 -17.67
C LEU A 96 13.41 1.07 -17.58
N PRO A 97 13.83 0.16 -16.68
CA PRO A 97 15.21 -0.32 -16.69
C PRO A 97 15.55 -1.00 -18.03
N PHE A 98 14.63 -1.73 -18.65
CA PHE A 98 14.88 -2.37 -19.95
C PHE A 98 15.24 -1.34 -21.03
N THR A 99 14.50 -0.23 -21.09
CA THR A 99 14.84 0.87 -22.02
C THR A 99 16.17 1.52 -21.71
N VAL A 100 16.62 1.58 -20.45
CA VAL A 100 17.96 2.08 -20.10
C VAL A 100 19.04 1.15 -20.64
N LEU A 101 18.86 -0.17 -20.49
CA LEU A 101 19.82 -1.16 -20.97
C LEU A 101 19.91 -1.13 -22.51
N MET A 102 18.78 -1.10 -23.21
CA MET A 102 18.76 -1.06 -24.68
C MET A 102 19.26 0.27 -25.27
N ASN A 103 19.07 1.38 -24.54
CA ASN A 103 19.54 2.70 -24.95
C ASN A 103 20.94 3.05 -24.46
N GLN A 104 21.72 2.05 -24.05
CA GLN A 104 23.11 2.21 -23.57
C GLN A 104 23.26 3.27 -22.46
N GLY A 105 22.25 3.44 -21.60
CA GLY A 105 22.35 4.38 -20.49
C GLY A 105 22.09 5.85 -20.85
N SER A 106 21.31 6.14 -21.90
CA SER A 106 20.97 7.53 -22.23
C SER A 106 20.32 8.28 -21.06
N THR A 107 20.65 9.57 -20.92
CA THR A 107 20.15 10.43 -19.85
C THR A 107 18.62 10.41 -19.71
N PRO A 108 17.81 10.52 -20.80
CA PRO A 108 16.36 10.49 -20.66
C PRO A 108 15.83 9.15 -20.14
N ALA A 109 16.45 8.04 -20.52
CA ALA A 109 16.05 6.72 -20.04
C ALA A 109 16.33 6.57 -18.54
N ILE A 110 17.48 7.05 -18.07
CA ILE A 110 17.86 7.00 -16.64
C ILE A 110 16.91 7.85 -15.79
N VAL A 111 16.58 9.06 -16.25
CA VAL A 111 15.61 9.92 -15.55
C VAL A 111 14.26 9.21 -15.45
N ASN A 112 13.78 8.60 -16.54
CA ASN A 112 12.53 7.85 -16.52
C ASN A 112 12.61 6.66 -15.54
N MET A 113 13.72 5.91 -15.51
CA MET A 113 13.95 4.82 -14.56
C MET A 113 13.90 5.29 -13.11
N ILE A 114 14.58 6.38 -12.76
CA ILE A 114 14.53 6.97 -11.41
C ILE A 114 13.11 7.39 -11.05
N MET A 115 12.40 8.04 -11.98
CA MET A 115 11.00 8.42 -11.79
C MET A 115 10.10 7.20 -11.59
N GLY A 116 10.37 6.11 -12.30
CA GLY A 116 9.72 4.81 -12.10
C GLY A 116 9.91 4.23 -10.71
N VAL A 117 11.13 4.28 -10.16
CA VAL A 117 11.43 3.84 -8.79
C VAL A 117 10.65 4.66 -7.76
N VAL A 118 10.64 5.98 -7.91
CA VAL A 118 9.85 6.89 -7.05
C VAL A 118 8.36 6.56 -7.15
N LEU A 119 7.85 6.32 -8.36
CA LEU A 119 6.44 6.02 -8.59
C LEU A 119 6.04 4.67 -7.98
N VAL A 120 6.86 3.62 -8.11
CA VAL A 120 6.62 2.32 -7.41
C VAL A 120 6.61 2.50 -5.91
N ASN A 121 7.55 3.27 -5.36
CA ASN A 121 7.57 3.63 -3.95
C ASN A 121 6.34 4.40 -3.50
N LEU A 122 5.63 5.10 -4.39
CA LEU A 122 4.39 5.79 -4.03
C LEU A 122 3.17 4.87 -4.17
N LEU A 123 3.18 4.00 -5.17
CA LEU A 123 2.04 3.15 -5.53
C LEU A 123 1.97 1.85 -4.73
N THR A 124 3.03 1.46 -4.04
CA THR A 124 3.10 0.13 -3.43
C THR A 124 3.65 0.20 -2.02
N ASP A 125 3.24 -0.76 -1.21
CA ASP A 125 3.82 -1.01 0.10
C ASP A 125 5.31 -1.31 0.00
N TRP A 126 6.10 -0.87 0.97
CA TRP A 126 7.55 -1.07 1.03
C TRP A 126 8.00 -2.50 0.68
N ARG A 127 7.28 -3.54 1.11
CA ARG A 127 7.58 -4.95 0.77
C ARG A 127 7.33 -5.25 -0.70
N ASN A 128 6.21 -4.77 -1.23
CA ASN A 128 5.85 -4.92 -2.64
C ASN A 128 6.76 -4.09 -3.53
N THR A 129 7.20 -2.90 -3.11
CA THR A 129 8.21 -2.11 -3.83
C THR A 129 9.47 -2.94 -4.05
N ILE A 130 10.03 -3.51 -2.98
CA ILE A 130 11.27 -4.31 -3.04
C ILE A 130 11.07 -5.51 -3.97
N VAL A 131 9.96 -6.25 -3.82
CA VAL A 131 9.69 -7.44 -4.63
C VAL A 131 9.49 -7.08 -6.11
N MET A 132 8.69 -6.06 -6.42
CA MET A 132 8.43 -5.62 -7.79
C MET A 132 9.71 -5.13 -8.46
N LEU A 133 10.54 -4.36 -7.77
CA LEU A 133 11.79 -3.85 -8.34
C LEU A 133 12.80 -4.97 -8.56
N LEU A 134 12.98 -5.88 -7.61
CA LEU A 134 13.88 -7.02 -7.79
C LEU A 134 13.43 -7.91 -8.95
N LEU A 135 12.13 -8.22 -9.04
CA LEU A 135 11.58 -9.03 -10.13
C LEU A 135 11.66 -8.31 -11.47
N GLY A 136 11.26 -7.04 -11.53
CA GLY A 136 11.25 -6.26 -12.76
C GLY A 136 12.65 -5.98 -13.31
N TYR A 137 13.59 -5.57 -12.46
CA TYR A 137 14.97 -5.31 -12.86
C TYR A 137 15.67 -6.62 -13.22
N GLY A 138 15.44 -7.69 -12.46
CA GLY A 138 15.97 -9.02 -12.75
C GLY A 138 15.47 -9.54 -14.10
N LEU A 139 14.16 -9.40 -14.38
CA LEU A 139 13.58 -9.82 -15.65
C LEU A 139 14.11 -8.97 -16.82
N SER A 140 14.20 -7.65 -16.64
CA SER A 140 14.78 -6.73 -17.61
C SER A 140 16.21 -7.13 -17.97
N LEU A 141 17.04 -7.39 -16.96
CA LEU A 141 18.43 -7.81 -17.15
C LEU A 141 18.53 -9.18 -17.83
N ALA A 142 17.70 -10.15 -17.41
CA ALA A 142 17.68 -11.48 -18.00
C ALA A 142 17.31 -11.45 -19.49
N ILE A 143 16.28 -10.68 -19.87
CA ILE A 143 15.87 -10.52 -21.26
C ILE A 143 16.95 -9.79 -22.07
N PHE A 144 17.58 -8.75 -21.51
CA PHE A 144 18.68 -8.05 -22.17
C PHE A 144 19.86 -8.98 -22.47
N LEU A 145 20.30 -9.77 -21.49
CA LEU A 145 21.39 -10.74 -21.67
C LEU A 145 21.05 -11.84 -22.68
N GLY A 146 19.77 -12.24 -22.77
CA GLY A 146 19.30 -13.22 -23.75
C GLY A 146 19.25 -12.71 -25.19
N ILE A 147 18.89 -11.43 -25.40
CA ILE A 147 18.81 -10.82 -26.73
C ILE A 147 20.19 -10.39 -27.23
N SER A 148 21.06 -9.91 -26.33
CA SER A 148 22.32 -9.28 -26.69
C SER A 148 23.50 -9.77 -25.84
N PRO A 149 23.94 -11.03 -26.02
CA PRO A 149 25.01 -11.61 -25.20
C PRO A 149 26.36 -10.89 -25.35
N ASN A 150 26.56 -10.13 -26.43
CA ASN A 150 27.79 -9.40 -26.72
C ASN A 150 27.78 -7.93 -26.25
N LEU A 151 26.61 -7.39 -25.86
CA LEU A 151 26.54 -6.02 -25.34
C LEU A 151 26.87 -6.02 -23.84
N LYS A 152 27.86 -5.21 -23.48
CA LYS A 152 28.18 -4.97 -22.08
C LYS A 152 27.07 -4.16 -21.43
N ILE A 153 26.81 -4.44 -20.15
CA ILE A 153 25.91 -3.63 -19.32
C ILE A 153 26.46 -2.19 -19.33
N PRO A 154 25.64 -1.17 -19.66
CA PRO A 154 26.12 0.20 -19.74
C PRO A 154 26.58 0.68 -18.37
N ASN A 155 27.76 1.30 -18.31
CA ASN A 155 28.35 1.81 -17.06
C ASN A 155 27.42 2.80 -16.36
N GLU A 156 26.70 3.62 -17.12
CA GLU A 156 25.72 4.57 -16.58
C GLU A 156 24.62 3.88 -15.76
N PHE A 157 24.13 2.72 -16.22
CA PHE A 157 23.14 1.96 -15.44
C PHE A 157 23.72 1.54 -14.08
N LEU A 158 24.99 1.11 -14.06
CA LEU A 158 25.68 0.68 -12.85
C LEU A 158 25.98 1.85 -11.90
N ILE A 159 26.31 3.02 -12.44
CA ILE A 159 26.59 4.26 -11.68
C ILE A 159 25.31 4.76 -10.97
N TRP A 160 24.16 4.66 -11.63
CA TRP A 160 22.88 5.15 -11.07
C TRP A 160 22.12 4.12 -10.22
N LEU A 161 22.55 2.85 -10.23
CA LEU A 161 21.97 1.77 -9.43
C LEU A 161 22.05 2.06 -7.91
N PRO A 162 23.18 2.51 -7.34
CA PRO A 162 23.25 2.96 -5.94
C PRO A 162 22.24 4.08 -5.62
N GLY A 163 22.05 5.03 -6.54
CA GLY A 163 21.07 6.11 -6.37
C GLY A 163 19.65 5.56 -6.27
N CYS A 164 19.30 4.59 -7.12
CA CYS A 164 18.01 3.89 -7.03
C CYS A 164 17.87 3.13 -5.70
N ILE A 165 18.92 2.45 -5.23
CA ILE A 165 18.90 1.75 -3.93
C ILE A 165 18.62 2.73 -2.79
N LEU A 166 19.28 3.90 -2.78
CA LEU A 166 19.03 4.92 -1.75
C LEU A 166 17.58 5.41 -1.76
N ILE A 167 16.99 5.62 -2.95
CA ILE A 167 15.58 6.02 -3.08
C ILE A 167 14.66 4.91 -2.57
N ILE A 168 14.94 3.64 -2.87
CA ILE A 168 14.17 2.49 -2.39
C ILE A 168 14.22 2.41 -0.87
N LEU A 169 15.42 2.50 -0.28
CA LEU A 169 15.61 2.45 1.16
C LEU A 169 14.93 3.64 1.86
N GLY A 170 15.14 4.86 1.35
CA GLY A 170 14.53 6.06 1.90
C GLY A 170 13.00 6.04 1.81
N GLY A 171 12.45 5.68 0.66
CA GLY A 171 11.00 5.56 0.45
C GLY A 171 10.38 4.48 1.34
N SER A 172 11.00 3.29 1.38
CA SER A 172 10.55 2.17 2.21
C SER A 172 10.60 2.50 3.70
N LEU A 173 11.67 3.14 4.16
CA LEU A 173 11.83 3.56 5.55
C LEU A 173 10.81 4.63 5.94
N SER A 174 10.56 5.59 5.05
CA SER A 174 9.54 6.63 5.26
C SER A 174 8.14 6.03 5.40
N GLN A 175 7.74 5.13 4.49
CA GLN A 175 6.46 4.42 4.61
C GLN A 175 6.35 3.62 5.89
N PHE A 176 7.41 2.92 6.28
CA PHE A 176 7.43 2.13 7.51
C PHE A 176 7.28 3.02 8.75
N GLY A 177 7.96 4.18 8.76
CA GLY A 177 7.82 5.19 9.80
C GLY A 177 6.41 5.77 9.88
N GLN A 178 5.81 6.13 8.74
CA GLN A 178 4.44 6.65 8.66
C GLN A 178 3.43 5.64 9.22
N ARG A 179 3.54 4.35 8.84
CA ARG A 179 2.66 3.29 9.37
C ARG A 179 2.78 3.11 10.87
N LYS A 180 3.99 3.16 11.42
CA LYS A 180 4.21 3.08 12.87
C LYS A 180 3.60 4.27 13.60
N ALA A 181 3.82 5.48 13.09
CA ALA A 181 3.28 6.70 13.67
C ALA A 181 1.74 6.72 13.64
N GLU A 182 1.13 6.22 12.56
CA GLU A 182 -0.33 6.09 12.44
C GLU A 182 -0.90 5.10 13.47
N LEU A 183 -0.29 3.91 13.60
CA LEU A 183 -0.70 2.92 14.60
C LEU A 183 -0.59 3.44 16.03
N GLU A 184 0.46 4.21 16.33
CA GLU A 184 0.64 4.81 17.65
C GLU A 184 -0.42 5.88 17.94
N ARG A 185 -0.72 6.75 16.97
CA ARG A 185 -1.81 7.73 17.07
C ARG A 185 -3.17 7.07 17.29
N LEU A 186 -3.47 6.01 16.54
CA LEU A 186 -4.70 5.23 16.72
C LEU A 186 -4.77 4.63 18.12
N ARG A 187 -3.69 4.02 18.61
CA ARG A 187 -3.63 3.45 19.95
C ARG A 187 -3.87 4.51 21.04
N GLN A 188 -3.26 5.68 20.89
CA GLN A 188 -3.49 6.81 21.80
C GLN A 188 -4.95 7.26 21.79
N ALA A 189 -5.56 7.42 20.59
CA ALA A 189 -6.97 7.78 20.46
C ALA A 189 -7.93 6.75 21.07
N TYR A 190 -7.66 5.45 20.90
CA TYR A 190 -8.46 4.40 21.54
C TYR A 190 -8.30 4.41 23.07
N SER A 191 -7.09 4.66 23.57
CA SER A 191 -6.84 4.73 25.01
C SER A 191 -7.54 5.93 25.66
N SER A 192 -7.58 7.08 24.98
CA SER A 192 -8.27 8.26 25.48
C SER A 192 -9.79 8.08 25.46
N LEU A 193 -10.34 7.46 24.40
CA LEU A 193 -11.76 7.07 24.33
C LEU A 193 -12.13 6.12 25.46
N ALA A 194 -11.35 5.07 25.68
CA ALA A 194 -11.59 4.12 26.77
C ALA A 194 -11.51 4.82 28.15
N GLY A 195 -10.55 5.73 28.33
CA GLY A 195 -10.45 6.56 29.54
C GLY A 195 -11.66 7.45 29.75
N SER A 196 -12.16 8.09 28.68
CA SER A 196 -13.36 8.94 28.72
C SER A 196 -14.60 8.12 29.08
N ILE A 197 -14.80 6.96 28.45
CA ILE A 197 -15.91 6.04 28.74
C ILE A 197 -15.84 5.57 30.20
N ALA A 198 -14.67 5.17 30.69
CA ALA A 198 -14.50 4.76 32.07
C ALA A 198 -14.82 5.90 33.05
N HIS A 199 -14.42 7.13 32.72
CA HIS A 199 -14.69 8.30 33.55
C HIS A 199 -16.18 8.66 33.56
N GLU A 200 -16.82 8.66 32.39
CA GLU A 200 -18.26 8.92 32.27
C GLU A 200 -19.10 7.83 32.92
N MET A 201 -18.74 6.55 32.80
CA MET A 201 -19.46 5.42 33.40
C MET A 201 -19.35 5.37 34.93
N ARG A 202 -18.28 5.94 35.52
CA ARG A 202 -18.12 5.99 36.98
C ARG A 202 -19.24 6.80 37.64
N ASN A 203 -19.74 7.84 36.99
CA ASN A 203 -20.79 8.70 37.53
C ASN A 203 -22.17 7.99 37.64
N PRO A 204 -22.76 7.42 36.57
CA PRO A 204 -24.02 6.68 36.66
C PRO A 204 -23.88 5.41 37.52
N LEU A 205 -22.74 4.69 37.48
CA LEU A 205 -22.52 3.56 38.38
C LEU A 205 -22.48 3.99 39.85
N GLY A 206 -21.87 5.15 40.14
CA GLY A 206 -21.91 5.76 41.47
C GLY A 206 -23.34 6.11 41.91
N GLN A 207 -24.15 6.67 41.02
CA GLN A 207 -25.57 6.97 41.29
C GLN A 207 -26.40 5.70 41.53
N ILE A 208 -26.17 4.64 40.76
CA ILE A 208 -26.83 3.34 40.95
C ILE A 208 -26.45 2.77 42.32
N LYS A 209 -25.16 2.78 42.68
CA LYS A 209 -24.69 2.33 43.99
C LYS A 209 -25.36 3.12 45.12
N TYR A 210 -25.40 4.46 45.01
CA TYR A 210 -26.02 5.31 46.02
C TYR A 210 -27.51 5.01 46.20
N SER A 211 -28.21 4.76 45.09
CA SER A 211 -29.63 4.40 45.11
C SER A 211 -29.85 3.04 45.81
N LEU A 212 -28.98 2.06 45.56
CA LEU A 212 -29.00 0.75 46.23
C LEU A 212 -28.72 0.86 47.74
N ASP A 213 -27.68 1.59 48.13
CA ASP A 213 -27.33 1.81 49.55
C ASP A 213 -28.48 2.51 50.30
N SER A 214 -29.15 3.47 49.67
CA SER A 214 -30.34 4.13 50.25
C SER A 214 -31.49 3.15 50.45
N ILE A 215 -31.77 2.27 49.47
CA ILE A 215 -32.83 1.25 49.59
C ILE A 215 -32.50 0.28 50.74
N GLU A 216 -31.26 -0.20 50.84
CA GLU A 216 -30.82 -1.08 51.93
C GLU A 216 -31.04 -0.45 53.30
N HIS A 217 -30.67 0.82 53.47
CA HIS A 217 -30.90 1.55 54.72
C HIS A 217 -32.37 1.79 55.06
N THR A 218 -33.25 1.79 54.06
CA THR A 218 -34.70 1.95 54.26
C THR A 218 -35.39 0.61 54.56
N LEU A 219 -34.75 -0.52 54.26
CA LEU A 219 -35.27 -1.84 54.55
C LEU A 219 -35.00 -2.23 56.01
N PRO A 220 -35.99 -2.76 56.75
CA PRO A 220 -35.80 -3.19 58.13
C PRO A 220 -34.82 -4.37 58.20
N SER A 221 -33.97 -4.39 59.23
CA SER A 221 -32.93 -5.42 59.37
C SER A 221 -33.54 -6.83 59.47
N PRO A 222 -32.97 -7.85 58.78
CA PRO A 222 -33.42 -9.24 58.90
C PRO A 222 -32.95 -9.88 60.22
N ARG A 223 -33.35 -9.33 61.37
CA ARG A 223 -33.37 -10.03 62.68
C ARG A 223 -34.02 -9.14 63.74
N SER A 224 -35.33 -9.33 63.94
CA SER A 224 -35.91 -9.50 65.27
C SER A 224 -37.41 -9.83 65.13
N ARG A 225 -37.72 -11.09 64.80
CA ARG A 225 -39.06 -11.66 65.03
C ARG A 225 -39.01 -13.18 65.13
N GLY A 226 -38.02 -13.71 65.84
CA GLY A 226 -38.19 -14.97 66.55
C GLY A 226 -38.86 -14.60 67.87
N GLY A 227 -40.17 -14.78 67.95
CA GLY A 227 -40.95 -14.41 69.12
C GLY A 227 -40.54 -15.25 70.31
N ASP A 228 -40.05 -14.60 71.37
CA ASP A 228 -40.18 -15.10 72.73
C ASP A 228 -41.69 -15.13 73.04
N GLN A 229 -42.32 -16.26 72.78
CA GLN A 229 -43.67 -16.55 73.22
C GLN A 229 -43.56 -17.43 74.46
N PRO A 230 -43.68 -16.87 75.68
CA PRO A 230 -43.68 -17.69 76.89
C PRO A 230 -45.00 -18.47 76.94
N LEU A 231 -44.88 -19.80 76.93
CA LEU A 231 -45.98 -20.72 77.19
C LEU A 231 -46.42 -20.56 78.64
N SER A 232 -47.53 -19.85 78.88
CA SER A 232 -48.25 -19.90 80.16
C SER A 232 -49.23 -21.07 80.15
N ALA A 233 -48.97 -22.09 80.96
CA ALA A 233 -49.93 -23.12 81.37
C ALA A 233 -50.86 -22.56 82.47
N PRO A 234 -52.11 -23.04 82.54
CA PRO A 234 -52.38 -24.23 83.37
C PRO A 234 -53.10 -25.37 82.63
#